data_AF-A0A069PAS5-F1
#
_entry.id   AF-A0A069PAS5-F1
#
_cell.length_a   1.000
_cell.length_b   1.000
_cell.length_c   1.000
_cell.angle_alpha   90.00
_cell.angle_beta   90.00
_cell.angle_gamma   90.00
#
_symmetry.space_group_name_H-M   'P 1'
#
loop_
_entity.id
_entity.type
_entity.pdbx_description
1 polymer ?
#
loop_
_entity_poly.entity_id
_entity_poly.type
_entity_poly.pdbx_seq_one_letter_code
_entity_poly.pdbx_strand_id
1 'polypeptide(L)'
;MRNDAQQILEAVARDLASPQTAEAQPEKSMGRSPRLIGAPETAAETHAILRARNGFNINQLAAEYRALRASVLRLWIDECDPTAPDLDDMIRFNEAIDQALAESVRHFSAQVDQARNLFLGMLGHDMRSPLQTIQMTAVYLAALNDGGKISEAARRLINSGSRMQALLDDMLDFNRANLGLGIAIAPSIVDLAKQLAEALDLLRTAHPDHRVDLEVVGDSNGVW
;
A
#
# COMPACT_ATOMS: atom_id res chain seq x y z
N MET A 1 -15.62 -17.78 -9.05
CA MET A 1 -16.88 -17.92 -8.27
C MET A 1 -17.10 -19.35 -7.81
N ARG A 2 -17.40 -20.32 -8.70
CA ARG A 2 -17.86 -21.66 -8.25
C ARG A 2 -16.80 -22.49 -7.51
N ASN A 3 -15.54 -22.45 -7.94
CA ASN A 3 -14.47 -23.24 -7.30
C ASN A 3 -14.02 -22.65 -5.95
N ASP A 4 -13.86 -21.34 -5.85
CA ASP A 4 -13.36 -20.71 -4.61
C ASP A 4 -14.34 -20.85 -3.45
N ALA A 5 -15.64 -20.72 -3.71
CA ALA A 5 -16.68 -20.91 -2.70
C ALA A 5 -16.71 -22.35 -2.16
N GLN A 6 -16.49 -23.34 -3.03
CA GLN A 6 -16.38 -24.74 -2.61
C GLN A 6 -15.17 -24.93 -1.68
N GLN A 7 -13.99 -24.41 -2.03
CA GLN A 7 -12.79 -24.56 -1.20
C GLN A 7 -12.93 -23.87 0.16
N ILE A 8 -13.61 -22.72 0.21
CA ILE A 8 -13.94 -22.04 1.47
C ILE A 8 -14.86 -22.92 2.31
N LEU A 9 -15.92 -23.48 1.73
CA LEU A 9 -16.85 -24.36 2.46
C LEU A 9 -16.18 -25.67 2.91
N GLU A 10 -15.29 -26.25 2.11
CA GLU A 10 -14.50 -27.43 2.52
C GLU A 10 -13.57 -27.11 3.69
N ALA A 11 -12.98 -25.91 3.71
CA ALA A 11 -12.17 -25.46 4.85
C ALA A 11 -13.03 -25.27 6.11
N VAL A 12 -14.22 -24.68 5.97
CA VAL A 12 -15.17 -24.53 7.08
C VAL A 12 -15.67 -25.88 7.60
N ALA A 13 -15.98 -26.83 6.71
CA ALA A 13 -16.40 -28.18 7.09
C ALA A 13 -15.29 -28.95 7.83
N ARG A 14 -14.02 -28.81 7.40
CA ARG A 14 -12.87 -29.36 8.12
C ARG A 14 -12.70 -28.71 9.49
N ASP A 15 -12.94 -27.41 9.61
CA ASP A 15 -12.89 -26.70 10.88
C ASP A 15 -13.97 -27.18 11.86
N LEU A 16 -15.22 -27.35 11.39
CA LEU A 16 -16.34 -27.91 12.16
C LEU A 16 -16.03 -29.33 12.69
N ALA A 17 -15.37 -30.16 11.88
CA ALA A 17 -14.97 -31.52 12.30
C ALA A 17 -13.79 -31.55 13.30
N SER A 18 -13.11 -30.43 13.53
CA SER A 18 -11.97 -30.34 14.46
C SER A 18 -12.41 -29.99 15.89
N PRO A 19 -11.70 -30.43 16.94
CA PRO A 19 -11.98 -29.96 18.30
C PRO A 19 -11.66 -28.46 18.46
N GLN A 20 -12.55 -27.72 19.11
CA GLN A 20 -12.33 -26.30 19.45
C GLN A 20 -12.23 -26.12 20.97
N THR A 21 -11.23 -25.38 21.43
CA THR A 21 -11.08 -25.02 22.84
C THR A 21 -11.91 -23.77 23.17
N ALA A 22 -12.32 -23.63 24.43
CA ALA A 22 -13.05 -22.44 24.91
C ALA A 22 -12.25 -21.13 24.73
N GLU A 23 -10.91 -21.21 24.71
CA GLU A 23 -10.03 -20.06 24.46
C GLU A 23 -9.93 -19.68 22.97
N ALA A 24 -10.10 -20.63 22.05
CA ALA A 24 -10.03 -20.37 20.60
C ALA A 24 -11.31 -19.73 20.04
N GLN A 25 -12.44 -19.98 20.71
CA GLN A 25 -13.76 -19.49 20.31
C GLN A 25 -13.85 -17.95 20.19
N PRO A 26 -13.47 -17.14 21.20
CA PRO A 26 -13.55 -15.68 21.10
C PRO A 26 -12.65 -15.10 20.00
N GLU A 27 -11.45 -15.67 19.80
CA GLU A 27 -10.52 -15.20 18.77
C GLU A 27 -11.04 -15.48 17.35
N LYS A 28 -11.64 -16.66 17.11
CA LYS A 28 -12.30 -16.97 15.83
C LYS A 28 -13.49 -16.06 15.56
N SER A 29 -14.34 -15.82 16.56
CA SER A 29 -15.49 -14.91 16.43
C SER A 29 -15.06 -13.47 16.05
N MET A 30 -13.89 -13.03 16.51
CA MET A 30 -13.31 -11.72 16.14
C MET A 30 -12.47 -11.74 14.86
N GLY A 31 -12.28 -12.90 14.22
CA GLY A 31 -11.45 -13.05 13.03
C GLY A 31 -9.95 -12.89 13.27
N ARG A 32 -9.49 -13.20 14.50
CA ARG A 32 -8.14 -12.98 15.02
C ARG A 32 -7.33 -14.26 15.22
N SER A 33 -7.82 -15.40 14.73
CA SER A 33 -7.11 -16.67 14.94
C SER A 33 -5.67 -16.59 14.43
N PRO A 34 -4.67 -17.03 15.23
CA PRO A 34 -3.27 -16.95 14.85
C PRO A 34 -2.98 -17.80 13.62
N ARG A 35 -2.29 -17.22 12.63
CA ARG A 35 -1.75 -17.97 11.50
C ARG A 35 -0.43 -18.60 11.88
N LEU A 36 -0.27 -19.90 11.62
CA LEU A 36 1.02 -20.58 11.75
C LEU A 36 2.01 -20.03 10.72
N ILE A 37 3.21 -19.69 11.18
CA ILE A 37 4.29 -19.20 10.32
C ILE A 37 4.64 -20.29 9.29
N GLY A 38 4.58 -19.96 8.00
CA GLY A 38 4.87 -20.89 6.90
C GLY A 38 3.69 -21.75 6.43
N ALA A 39 2.49 -21.57 6.99
CA ALA A 39 1.30 -22.24 6.48
C ALA A 39 0.96 -21.76 5.04
N PRO A 40 0.51 -22.66 4.15
CA PRO A 40 0.09 -22.30 2.80
C PRO A 40 -1.05 -21.26 2.82
N GLU A 41 -1.29 -20.60 1.69
CA GLU A 41 -2.43 -19.70 1.55
C GLU A 41 -3.75 -20.42 1.83
N THR A 42 -4.62 -19.79 2.61
CA THR A 42 -5.96 -20.34 2.86
C THR A 42 -6.86 -20.09 1.64
N ALA A 43 -7.93 -20.87 1.50
CA ALA A 43 -8.92 -20.66 0.44
C ALA A 43 -9.51 -19.23 0.47
N ALA A 44 -9.64 -18.64 1.66
CA ALA A 44 -10.11 -17.27 1.85
C ALA A 44 -9.07 -16.24 1.35
N GLU A 45 -7.79 -16.49 1.57
CA GLU A 45 -6.69 -15.64 1.10
C GLU A 45 -6.57 -15.69 -0.43
N THR A 46 -6.54 -16.89 -1.01
CA THR A 46 -6.51 -17.07 -2.47
C THR A 46 -7.73 -16.42 -3.13
N HIS A 47 -8.92 -16.60 -2.55
CA HIS A 47 -10.13 -15.93 -3.01
C HIS A 47 -10.00 -14.40 -2.98
N ALA A 48 -9.51 -13.83 -1.88
CA ALA A 48 -9.31 -12.39 -1.75
C ALA A 48 -8.34 -11.82 -2.80
N ILE A 49 -7.22 -12.51 -3.04
CA ILE A 49 -6.22 -12.12 -4.04
C ILE A 49 -6.85 -12.12 -5.44
N LEU A 50 -7.61 -13.17 -5.78
CA LEU A 50 -8.29 -13.26 -7.07
C LEU A 50 -9.33 -12.13 -7.24
N ARG A 51 -10.05 -11.76 -6.18
CA ARG A 51 -11.03 -10.66 -6.26
C ARG A 51 -10.37 -9.30 -6.42
N ALA A 52 -9.31 -9.02 -5.68
CA ALA A 52 -8.53 -7.80 -5.86
C ALA A 52 -8.01 -7.67 -7.30
N ARG A 53 -7.42 -8.75 -7.85
CA ARG A 53 -6.89 -8.76 -9.23
C ARG A 53 -7.96 -8.59 -10.30
N ASN A 54 -9.18 -9.03 -10.03
CA ASN A 54 -10.32 -8.88 -10.94
C ASN A 54 -11.09 -7.56 -10.76
N GLY A 55 -10.55 -6.60 -10.00
CA GLY A 55 -11.14 -5.27 -9.85
C GLY A 55 -12.40 -5.22 -9.00
N PHE A 56 -12.64 -6.22 -8.16
CA PHE A 56 -13.71 -6.15 -7.17
C PHE A 56 -13.38 -5.09 -6.12
N ASN A 57 -14.40 -4.58 -5.45
CA ASN A 57 -14.23 -3.76 -4.25
C ASN A 57 -14.52 -4.56 -2.97
N ILE A 58 -14.12 -3.99 -1.83
CA ILE A 58 -14.25 -4.66 -0.53
C ILE A 58 -15.72 -4.96 -0.15
N ASN A 59 -16.66 -4.11 -0.57
CA ASN A 59 -18.08 -4.32 -0.30
C ASN A 59 -18.63 -5.51 -1.08
N GLN A 60 -18.16 -5.74 -2.31
CA GLN A 60 -18.51 -6.91 -3.10
C GLN A 60 -17.94 -8.19 -2.48
N LEU A 61 -16.68 -8.17 -2.02
CA LEU A 61 -16.08 -9.28 -1.28
C LEU A 61 -16.92 -9.64 -0.04
N ALA A 62 -17.25 -8.66 0.80
CA ALA A 62 -18.09 -8.87 1.98
C ALA A 62 -19.52 -9.32 1.61
N ALA A 63 -20.05 -8.89 0.47
CA ALA A 63 -21.35 -9.36 -0.03
C ALA A 63 -21.32 -10.83 -0.45
N GLU A 64 -20.23 -11.33 -1.04
CA GLU A 64 -20.07 -12.75 -1.38
C GLU A 64 -20.10 -13.64 -0.12
N TYR A 65 -19.38 -13.25 0.94
CA TYR A 65 -19.44 -13.96 2.23
C TYR A 65 -20.83 -13.92 2.87
N ARG A 66 -21.51 -12.76 2.83
CA ARG A 66 -22.90 -12.65 3.32
C ARG A 66 -23.85 -13.55 2.54
N ALA A 67 -23.73 -13.59 1.21
CA ALA A 67 -24.55 -14.44 0.36
C ALA A 67 -24.29 -15.93 0.61
N LEU A 68 -23.02 -16.32 0.77
CA LEU A 68 -22.61 -17.68 1.11
C LEU A 68 -23.20 -18.12 2.44
N ARG A 69 -22.98 -17.34 3.52
CA ARG A 69 -23.52 -17.61 4.86
C ARG A 69 -25.03 -17.76 4.84
N ALA A 70 -25.73 -16.81 4.21
CA ALA A 70 -27.19 -16.84 4.14
C ALA A 70 -27.72 -18.04 3.33
N SER A 71 -26.97 -18.54 2.34
CA SER A 71 -27.36 -19.72 1.56
C SER A 71 -27.17 -20.99 2.36
N VAL A 72 -26.02 -21.15 3.03
CA VAL A 72 -25.74 -22.32 3.87
C VAL A 72 -26.71 -22.42 5.04
N LEU A 73 -26.97 -21.32 5.77
CA LEU A 73 -27.91 -21.34 6.89
C LEU A 73 -29.35 -21.68 6.45
N ARG A 74 -29.77 -21.24 5.25
CA ARG A 74 -31.08 -21.61 4.69
C ARG A 74 -31.15 -23.11 4.38
N LEU A 75 -30.15 -23.64 3.68
CA LEU A 75 -30.07 -25.08 3.39
C LEU A 75 -30.02 -25.92 4.67
N TRP A 76 -29.27 -25.46 5.68
CA TRP A 76 -29.18 -26.12 6.98
C TRP A 76 -30.54 -26.21 7.68
N ILE A 77 -31.32 -25.11 7.68
CA ILE A 77 -32.68 -25.08 8.24
C ILE A 77 -33.64 -25.98 7.46
N ASP A 78 -33.52 -26.00 6.14
CA ASP A 78 -34.45 -26.73 5.26
C ASP A 78 -34.17 -28.26 5.26
N GLU A 79 -32.91 -28.68 5.44
CA GLU A 79 -32.48 -30.09 5.35
C GLU A 79 -32.32 -30.79 6.71
N CYS A 80 -32.11 -30.07 7.82
CA CYS A 80 -31.98 -30.68 9.15
C CYS A 80 -33.34 -30.77 9.87
N ASP A 81 -33.64 -31.96 10.42
CA ASP A 81 -34.87 -32.21 11.18
C ASP A 81 -35.03 -31.20 12.36
N PRO A 82 -36.24 -30.70 12.67
CA PRO A 82 -36.46 -29.63 13.67
C PRO A 82 -36.10 -30.00 15.12
N THR A 83 -35.64 -31.22 15.39
CA THR A 83 -35.43 -31.74 16.76
C THR A 83 -34.16 -31.24 17.43
N ALA A 84 -33.24 -30.62 16.67
CA ALA A 84 -32.45 -29.44 17.03
C ALA A 84 -31.31 -29.34 16.00
N PRO A 85 -31.15 -28.22 15.27
CA PRO A 85 -29.82 -27.93 14.75
C PRO A 85 -28.85 -27.93 15.92
N ASP A 86 -27.68 -28.55 15.78
CA ASP A 86 -26.63 -28.40 16.77
C ASP A 86 -26.26 -26.91 16.78
N LEU A 87 -26.79 -26.18 17.77
CA LEU A 87 -26.58 -24.73 17.91
C LEU A 87 -25.09 -24.42 17.97
N ASP A 88 -24.29 -25.36 18.48
CA ASP A 88 -22.84 -25.26 18.51
C ASP A 88 -22.26 -25.24 17.09
N ASP A 89 -22.67 -26.16 16.22
CA ASP A 89 -22.23 -26.19 14.82
C ASP A 89 -22.61 -24.92 14.05
N MET A 90 -23.80 -24.34 14.32
CA MET A 90 -24.21 -23.06 13.74
C MET A 90 -23.33 -21.91 14.21
N ILE A 91 -23.02 -21.86 15.51
CA ILE A 91 -22.12 -20.85 16.10
C ILE A 91 -20.73 -20.99 15.47
N ARG A 92 -20.18 -22.20 15.43
CA ARG A 92 -18.86 -22.50 14.86
C ARG A 92 -18.79 -22.21 13.37
N PHE A 93 -19.87 -22.46 12.61
CA PHE A 93 -19.96 -22.07 11.21
C PHE A 93 -19.86 -20.56 11.03
N ASN A 94 -20.59 -19.78 11.84
CA ASN A 94 -20.53 -18.31 11.78
C ASN A 94 -19.13 -17.79 12.13
N GLU A 95 -18.50 -18.34 13.16
CA GLU A 95 -17.12 -18.03 13.56
C GLU A 95 -16.13 -18.32 12.43
N ALA A 96 -16.24 -19.48 11.77
CA ALA A 96 -15.38 -19.84 10.65
C ALA A 96 -15.56 -18.91 9.44
N ILE A 97 -16.79 -18.48 9.15
CA ILE A 97 -17.08 -17.49 8.11
C ILE A 97 -16.50 -16.12 8.47
N ASP A 98 -16.65 -15.68 9.72
CA ASP A 98 -16.15 -14.38 10.17
C ASP A 98 -14.61 -14.35 10.18
N GLN A 99 -13.96 -15.46 10.55
CA GLN A 99 -12.52 -15.66 10.40
C GLN A 99 -12.08 -15.59 8.93
N ALA A 100 -12.74 -16.33 8.04
CA ALA A 100 -12.43 -16.33 6.62
C ALA A 100 -12.63 -14.94 5.99
N LEU A 101 -13.70 -14.23 6.36
CA LEU A 101 -13.94 -12.87 5.90
C LEU A 101 -12.85 -11.90 6.39
N ALA A 102 -12.46 -11.98 7.67
CA ALA A 102 -11.40 -11.14 8.21
C ALA A 102 -10.05 -11.40 7.51
N GLU A 103 -9.70 -12.65 7.26
CA GLU A 103 -8.52 -13.03 6.46
C GLU A 103 -8.58 -12.45 5.05
N SER A 104 -9.72 -12.59 4.39
CA SER A 104 -9.92 -12.08 3.04
C SER A 104 -9.84 -10.56 2.98
N VAL A 105 -10.43 -9.83 3.94
CA VAL A 105 -10.36 -8.37 4.00
C VAL A 105 -8.91 -7.90 4.13
N ARG A 106 -8.12 -8.54 5.00
CA ARG A 106 -6.69 -8.22 5.17
C ARG A 106 -5.90 -8.42 3.88
N HIS A 107 -6.03 -9.60 3.25
CA HIS A 107 -5.29 -9.92 2.03
C HIS A 107 -5.75 -9.11 0.83
N PHE A 108 -7.05 -8.87 0.70
CA PHE A 108 -7.60 -8.01 -0.34
C PHE A 108 -7.01 -6.59 -0.23
N SER A 109 -7.02 -6.01 0.97
CA SER A 109 -6.49 -4.66 1.20
C SER A 109 -5.00 -4.60 0.88
N ALA A 110 -4.22 -5.57 1.36
CA ALA A 110 -2.79 -5.67 1.06
C ALA A 110 -2.50 -5.78 -0.45
N GLN A 111 -3.32 -6.54 -1.20
CA GLN A 111 -3.17 -6.65 -2.65
C GLN A 111 -3.52 -5.35 -3.38
N VAL A 112 -4.59 -4.66 -2.97
CA VAL A 112 -4.97 -3.36 -3.53
C VAL A 112 -3.89 -2.32 -3.26
N ASP A 113 -3.36 -2.28 -2.04
CA ASP A 113 -2.28 -1.36 -1.67
C ASP A 113 -1.00 -1.68 -2.44
N GLN A 114 -0.64 -2.95 -2.59
CA GLN A 114 0.52 -3.36 -3.40
C GLN A 114 0.36 -2.91 -4.85
N ALA A 115 -0.79 -3.17 -5.46
CA ALA A 115 -1.07 -2.76 -6.85
C ALA A 115 -1.00 -1.23 -7.01
N ARG A 116 -1.57 -0.49 -6.06
CA ARG A 116 -1.50 0.98 -6.03
C ARG A 116 -0.06 1.48 -5.94
N ASN A 117 0.76 0.88 -5.08
CA ASN A 117 2.17 1.25 -4.93
C ASN A 117 2.98 1.01 -6.21
N LEU A 118 2.79 -0.13 -6.86
CA LEU A 118 3.46 -0.45 -8.13
C LEU A 118 3.05 0.54 -9.22
N PHE A 119 1.76 0.87 -9.31
CA PHE A 119 1.25 1.84 -10.27
C PHE A 119 1.86 3.23 -10.05
N LEU A 120 1.90 3.70 -8.80
CA LEU A 120 2.51 4.99 -8.46
C LEU A 120 4.01 5.01 -8.76
N GLY A 121 4.74 3.94 -8.45
CA GLY A 121 6.16 3.82 -8.77
C GLY A 121 6.46 3.89 -10.27
N MET A 122 5.67 3.17 -11.08
CA MET A 122 5.76 3.20 -12.55
C MET A 122 5.44 4.59 -13.09
N LEU A 123 4.33 5.19 -12.67
CA LEU A 123 3.93 6.52 -13.12
C LEU A 123 4.97 7.58 -12.76
N GLY A 124 5.53 7.51 -11.54
CA GLY A 124 6.59 8.40 -11.10
C GLY A 124 7.85 8.30 -11.96
N HIS A 125 8.26 7.08 -12.29
CA HIS A 125 9.37 6.83 -13.22
C HIS A 125 9.10 7.41 -14.61
N ASP A 126 7.93 7.11 -15.18
CA ASP A 126 7.56 7.51 -16.54
C ASP A 126 7.33 9.01 -16.68
N MET A 127 6.96 9.71 -15.60
CA MET A 127 6.89 11.17 -15.57
C MET A 127 8.25 11.83 -15.39
N ARG A 128 9.17 11.20 -14.63
CA ARG A 128 10.53 11.72 -14.38
C ARG A 128 11.37 11.77 -15.66
N SER A 129 11.30 10.75 -16.51
CA SER A 129 12.10 10.66 -17.74
C SER A 129 11.88 11.82 -18.75
N PRO A 130 10.64 12.16 -19.16
CA PRO A 130 10.41 13.31 -20.04
C PRO A 130 10.75 14.64 -19.37
N LEU A 131 10.59 14.75 -18.05
CA LEU A 131 10.93 15.95 -17.30
C LEU A 131 12.44 16.21 -17.28
N GLN A 132 13.23 15.17 -17.03
CA GLN A 132 14.69 15.21 -17.14
C GLN A 132 15.12 15.57 -18.56
N THR A 133 14.45 15.05 -19.58
CA THR A 133 14.73 15.38 -20.99
C THR A 133 14.48 16.86 -21.28
N ILE A 134 13.38 17.44 -20.78
CA ILE A 134 13.07 18.87 -20.90
C ILE A 134 14.13 19.72 -20.19
N GLN A 135 14.51 19.34 -18.97
CA GLN A 135 15.55 20.04 -18.20
C GLN A 135 16.90 20.03 -18.94
N MET A 136 17.34 18.86 -19.42
CA MET A 136 18.60 18.73 -20.14
C MET A 136 18.62 19.52 -21.45
N THR A 137 17.49 19.52 -22.18
CA THR A 137 17.34 20.31 -23.42
C THR A 137 17.38 21.81 -23.11
N ALA A 138 16.76 22.25 -22.01
CA ALA A 138 16.84 23.63 -21.57
C ALA A 138 18.26 24.04 -21.14
N VAL A 139 18.99 23.19 -20.42
CA VAL A 139 20.42 23.41 -20.10
C VAL A 139 21.25 23.54 -21.37
N TYR A 140 21.04 22.66 -22.35
CA TYR A 140 21.71 22.70 -23.63
C TYR A 140 21.41 24.01 -24.40
N LEU A 141 20.14 24.44 -24.45
CA LEU A 141 19.75 25.71 -25.08
C LEU A 141 20.35 26.94 -24.37
N ALA A 142 20.47 26.90 -23.03
CA ALA A 142 21.13 27.96 -22.27
C ALA A 142 22.63 28.04 -22.59
N ALA A 143 23.28 26.90 -22.81
CA ALA A 143 24.70 26.81 -23.17
C ALA A 143 24.98 27.21 -24.63
N LEU A 144 24.03 26.99 -25.54
CA LEU A 144 24.18 27.30 -26.96
C LEU A 144 24.09 28.80 -27.31
N ASN A 145 23.56 29.68 -26.44
CA ASN A 145 23.18 31.01 -26.91
C ASN A 145 24.21 32.14 -26.75
N ASP A 146 24.32 32.89 -27.84
CA ASP A 146 25.05 34.13 -28.12
C ASP A 146 24.18 35.40 -27.87
N GLY A 147 23.25 35.34 -26.88
CA GLY A 147 22.31 36.44 -26.57
C GLY A 147 21.42 36.24 -25.32
N GLY A 148 20.94 37.33 -24.71
CA GLY A 148 20.29 37.28 -23.38
C GLY A 148 18.93 36.56 -23.29
N LYS A 149 18.08 36.63 -24.33
CA LYS A 149 16.66 36.20 -24.24
C LYS A 149 16.43 34.68 -24.30
N ILE A 150 17.21 33.92 -25.06
CA ILE A 150 17.08 32.45 -25.12
C ILE A 150 17.60 31.81 -23.81
N SER A 151 18.64 32.40 -23.21
CA SER A 151 19.16 31.98 -21.91
C SER A 151 18.11 32.15 -20.79
N GLU A 152 17.31 33.22 -20.84
CA GLU A 152 16.22 33.46 -19.88
C GLU A 152 15.06 32.46 -20.05
N ALA A 153 14.62 32.20 -21.28
CA ALA A 153 13.59 31.21 -21.57
C ALA A 153 14.01 29.79 -21.17
N ALA A 154 15.27 29.42 -21.43
CA ALA A 154 15.87 28.17 -21.01
C ALA A 154 15.94 28.05 -19.48
N ARG A 155 16.39 29.09 -18.76
CA ARG A 155 16.35 29.12 -17.28
C ARG A 155 14.95 28.91 -16.72
N ARG A 156 13.93 29.51 -17.34
CA ARG A 156 12.53 29.32 -16.91
C ARG A 156 12.07 27.86 -17.08
N LEU A 157 12.48 27.19 -18.15
CA LEU A 157 12.21 25.76 -18.36
C LEU A 157 12.93 24.88 -17.33
N ILE A 158 14.19 25.17 -17.02
CA ILE A 158 14.95 24.45 -15.98
C ILE A 158 14.24 24.57 -14.63
N ASN A 159 13.93 25.80 -14.21
CA ASN A 159 13.28 26.06 -12.91
C ASN A 159 11.89 25.41 -12.82
N SER A 160 11.10 25.47 -13.89
CA SER A 160 9.78 24.83 -13.95
C SER A 160 9.91 23.30 -13.93
N GLY A 161 10.92 22.75 -14.61
CA GLY A 161 11.25 21.34 -14.60
C GLY A 161 11.60 20.85 -13.20
N SER A 162 12.50 21.56 -12.50
CA SER A 162 12.93 21.18 -11.14
C SER A 162 11.78 21.25 -10.15
N ARG A 163 10.89 22.24 -10.28
CA ARG A 163 9.70 22.35 -9.44
C ARG A 163 8.70 21.20 -9.69
N MET A 164 8.48 20.82 -10.95
CA MET A 164 7.64 19.67 -11.28
C MET A 164 8.25 18.36 -10.75
N GLN A 165 9.58 18.24 -10.75
CA GLN A 165 10.27 17.06 -10.25
C GLN A 165 10.06 16.92 -8.74
N ALA A 166 10.28 18.02 -8.00
CA ALA A 166 10.02 18.06 -6.57
C ALA A 166 8.56 17.73 -6.23
N LEU A 167 7.58 18.29 -6.97
CA LEU A 167 6.16 17.97 -6.76
C LEU A 167 5.82 16.51 -7.04
N LEU A 168 6.44 15.90 -8.05
CA LEU A 168 6.28 14.46 -8.34
C LEU A 168 6.88 13.62 -7.23
N ASP A 169 8.07 13.96 -6.75
CA ASP A 169 8.74 13.25 -5.66
C ASP A 169 7.91 13.37 -4.35
N ASP A 170 7.47 14.58 -3.99
CA ASP A 170 6.58 14.84 -2.84
C ASP A 170 5.27 14.05 -2.94
N MET A 171 4.67 13.97 -4.13
CA MET A 171 3.43 13.21 -4.35
C MET A 171 3.64 11.70 -4.16
N LEU A 172 4.77 11.16 -4.61
CA LEU A 172 5.12 9.76 -4.43
C LEU A 172 5.39 9.45 -2.95
N ASP A 173 6.14 10.32 -2.27
CA ASP A 173 6.45 10.17 -0.84
C ASP A 173 5.21 10.30 0.03
N PHE A 174 4.33 11.28 -0.25
CA PHE A 174 3.05 11.42 0.43
C PHE A 174 2.17 10.18 0.27
N ASN A 175 2.10 9.62 -0.94
CA ASN A 175 1.32 8.39 -1.14
C ASN A 175 1.94 7.19 -0.43
N ARG A 176 3.27 7.03 -0.42
CA ARG A 176 3.94 5.96 0.34
C ARG A 176 3.70 6.08 1.84
N ALA A 177 3.80 7.29 2.39
CA ALA A 177 3.55 7.57 3.80
C ALA A 177 2.09 7.27 4.20
N ASN A 178 1.11 7.70 3.39
CA ASN A 178 -0.31 7.41 3.62
C ASN A 178 -0.65 5.91 3.54
N LEU A 179 0.17 5.12 2.84
CA LEU A 179 0.01 3.67 2.73
C LEU A 179 0.71 2.91 3.87
N GLY A 180 1.22 3.61 4.89
CA GLY A 180 1.88 2.99 6.04
C GLY A 180 3.24 2.36 5.73
N LEU A 181 3.77 2.56 4.53
CA LEU A 181 5.10 2.06 4.12
C LEU A 181 6.25 2.93 4.64
N GLY A 182 5.92 4.03 5.30
CA GLY A 182 6.88 5.03 5.78
C GLY A 182 7.56 5.80 4.65
N ILE A 183 8.44 6.71 5.04
CA ILE A 183 9.36 7.39 4.13
C ILE A 183 10.55 6.46 3.94
N ALA A 184 10.90 6.13 2.69
CA ALA A 184 12.03 5.27 2.40
C ALA A 184 13.33 6.04 2.67
N ILE A 185 13.97 5.77 3.80
CA ILE A 185 15.29 6.32 4.13
C ILE A 185 16.35 5.38 3.57
N ALA A 186 17.21 5.90 2.70
CA ALA A 186 18.36 5.19 2.14
C ALA A 186 19.64 5.85 2.67
N PRO A 187 20.21 5.35 3.80
CA PRO A 187 21.33 6.00 4.42
C PRO A 187 22.55 6.00 3.49
N SER A 188 23.25 7.13 3.40
CA SER A 188 24.45 7.25 2.56
C SER A 188 25.54 8.05 3.25
N ILE A 189 26.78 7.88 2.80
CA ILE A 189 27.91 8.66 3.32
C ILE A 189 27.78 10.09 2.80
N VAL A 190 27.53 11.02 3.71
CA VAL A 190 27.24 12.42 3.40
C VAL A 190 28.05 13.32 4.32
N ASP A 191 28.62 14.38 3.73
CA ASP A 191 29.11 15.55 4.46
C ASP A 191 27.93 16.49 4.71
N LEU A 192 27.42 16.48 5.95
CA LEU A 192 26.24 17.25 6.32
C LEU A 192 26.47 18.77 6.21
N ALA A 193 27.70 19.23 6.42
CA ALA A 193 28.05 20.64 6.31
C ALA A 193 27.90 21.12 4.86
N LYS A 194 28.34 20.31 3.90
CA LYS A 194 28.18 20.60 2.48
C LYS A 194 26.71 20.64 2.07
N GLN A 195 25.92 19.64 2.49
CA GLN A 195 24.48 19.61 2.17
C GLN A 195 23.71 20.79 2.77
N LEU A 196 24.00 21.16 4.02
CA LEU A 196 23.39 22.33 4.67
C LEU A 196 23.80 23.63 3.99
N ALA A 197 25.05 23.76 3.55
CA ALA A 197 25.52 24.94 2.81
C ALA A 197 24.76 25.10 1.48
N GLU A 198 24.62 24.02 0.70
CA GLU A 198 23.86 24.02 -0.56
C GLU A 198 22.39 24.39 -0.33
N ALA A 199 21.75 23.85 0.71
CA ALA A 199 20.38 24.20 1.07
C ALA A 199 20.23 25.68 1.51
N LEU A 200 21.20 26.19 2.28
CA LEU A 200 21.23 27.59 2.73
C LEU A 200 21.40 28.57 1.57
N ASP A 201 22.17 28.21 0.55
CA ASP A 201 22.34 29.07 -0.62
C ASP A 201 21.04 29.22 -1.42
N LEU A 202 20.22 28.16 -1.50
CA LEU A 202 18.86 28.25 -2.06
C LEU A 202 17.98 29.19 -1.24
N LEU A 203 18.07 29.10 0.09
CA LEU A 203 17.26 29.88 1.02
C LEU A 203 17.63 31.37 0.99
N ARG A 204 18.93 31.68 0.95
CA ARG A 204 19.47 33.05 0.78
C ARG A 204 19.07 33.65 -0.57
N THR A 205 19.04 32.83 -1.62
CA THR A 205 18.58 33.26 -2.95
C THR A 205 17.09 33.59 -2.95
N ALA A 206 16.28 32.79 -2.25
CA ALA A 206 14.83 33.02 -2.13
C ALA A 206 14.48 34.18 -1.18
N HIS A 207 15.32 34.45 -0.18
CA HIS A 207 15.10 35.46 0.86
C HIS A 207 16.36 36.33 1.08
N PRO A 208 16.67 37.27 0.16
CA PRO A 208 17.91 38.06 0.21
C PRO A 208 18.04 38.93 1.45
N ASP A 209 16.90 39.35 2.02
CA ASP A 209 16.86 40.25 3.19
C ASP A 209 17.09 39.50 4.52
N HIS A 210 17.18 38.17 4.49
CA HIS A 210 17.38 37.35 5.68
C HIS A 210 18.81 36.82 5.71
N ARG A 211 19.55 37.20 6.77
CA ARG A 211 20.89 36.66 7.01
C ARG A 211 20.80 35.36 7.81
N VAL A 212 21.22 34.27 7.19
CA VAL A 212 21.35 32.96 7.84
C VAL A 212 22.80 32.51 7.67
N ASP A 213 23.50 32.31 8.79
CA ASP A 213 24.90 31.89 8.84
C ASP A 213 24.97 30.39 9.23
N LEU A 214 25.90 29.64 8.63
CA LEU A 214 26.16 28.23 8.98
C LEU A 214 27.41 28.15 9.84
N GLU A 215 27.28 27.62 11.04
CA GLU A 215 28.42 27.27 11.90
C GLU A 215 28.49 25.74 12.02
N VAL A 216 29.67 25.18 11.76
CA VAL A 216 29.91 23.73 11.81
C VAL A 216 30.91 23.44 12.91
N VAL A 217 30.54 22.58 13.86
CA VAL A 217 31.39 22.19 14.99
C VAL A 217 31.52 20.67 15.00
N GLY A 218 32.76 20.16 14.93
CA GLY A 218 33.05 18.72 14.90
C GLY A 218 33.17 18.14 13.48
N ASP A 219 33.10 16.82 13.36
CA ASP A 219 33.11 16.10 12.07
C ASP A 219 31.70 16.04 11.49
N SER A 220 31.54 16.49 10.25
CA SER A 220 30.27 16.54 9.52
C SER A 220 30.03 15.32 8.62
N ASN A 221 31.01 14.43 8.49
CA ASN A 221 30.87 13.21 7.69
C ASN A 221 30.16 12.14 8.50
N GLY A 222 29.11 11.55 7.93
CA GLY A 222 28.39 10.46 8.56
C GLY A 222 27.58 9.65 7.57
N VAL A 223 27.01 8.56 8.06
CA VAL A 223 25.97 7.81 7.34
C VAL A 223 24.63 8.35 7.81
N TRP A 224 23.95 9.07 6.92
CA TRP A 224 22.68 9.76 7.18
C TRP A 224 21.60 9.24 6.25
#